data_AF-A0A6H1ZM98-F1
#
_entry.id   AF-A0A6H1ZM98-F1
#
_cell.length_a   1.000
_cell.length_b   1.000
_cell.length_c   1.000
_cell.angle_alpha   90.00
_cell.angle_beta   90.00
_cell.angle_gamma   90.00
#
_symmetry.space_group_name_H-M   'P 1'
#
loop_
_entity.id
_entity.type
_entity.pdbx_description
1 polymer ?
#
loop_
_entity_poly.entity_id
_entity_poly.type
_entity_poly.pdbx_seq_one_letter_code
_entity_poly.pdbx_strand_id
1 'polypeptide(L)' 'MPYAMRKEGNKLVNINTETGKVKGTFPNTASGKARAQAQLNLLRGLETSKWKPTGKKAQK' A
#
# COMPACT_ATOMS: atom_id res chain seq x y z
N MET A 1 -11.95 -5.13 3.00
CA MET A 1 -10.58 -4.60 2.98
C MET A 1 -10.38 -3.87 1.66
N PRO A 2 -10.21 -2.55 1.67
CA PRO A 2 -10.33 -1.72 0.50
C PRO A 2 -9.04 -1.64 -0.32
N TYR A 3 -8.04 -2.50 -0.12
CA TYR A 3 -6.79 -2.46 -0.90
C TYR A 3 -6.59 -3.71 -1.73
N ALA A 4 -6.33 -3.49 -3.02
CA ALA A 4 -6.04 -4.52 -3.99
C ALA A 4 -4.79 -4.15 -4.81
N MET A 5 -4.06 -5.18 -5.22
CA MET A 5 -2.97 -5.05 -6.18
C MET A 5 -3.54 -5.30 -7.58
N ARG A 6 -3.35 -4.36 -8.50
CA ARG A 6 -3.65 -4.50 -9.93
C ARG A 6 -2.36 -4.55 -10.72
N LYS A 7 -2.37 -5.31 -11.81
CA LYS A 7 -1.30 -5.29 -12.81
C LYS A 7 -1.72 -4.37 -13.93
N GLU A 8 -0.94 -3.32 -14.16
CA GLU A 8 -1.11 -2.40 -15.30
C GLU A 8 0.12 -2.51 -16.20
N GLY A 9 -0.02 -3.28 -17.28
CA GLY A 9 1.09 -3.57 -18.19
C GLY A 9 2.29 -4.20 -17.47
N ASN A 10 3.41 -3.47 -17.45
CA ASN A 10 4.65 -3.87 -16.79
C ASN A 10 4.81 -3.29 -15.36
N LYS A 11 3.71 -2.86 -14.73
CA LYS A 11 3.69 -2.29 -13.37
C LYS A 11 2.66 -2.99 -12.49
N LEU A 12 2.93 -3.03 -11.19
CA LEU A 12 2.03 -3.46 -10.14
C LEU A 12 1.59 -2.23 -9.35
N VAL A 13 0.29 -2.04 -9.22
CA VAL A 13 -0.32 -0.85 -8.63
C VAL A 13 -1.15 -1.28 -7.43
N ASN A 14 -0.83 -0.75 -6.27
CA ASN A 14 -1.68 -0.90 -5.09
C ASN A 14 -2.73 0.22 -5.12
N ILE A 15 -4.00 -0.16 -5.24
CA ILE A 15 -5.12 0.77 -5.29
C ILE A 15 -6.01 0.59 -4.07
N ASN A 16 -6.61 1.68 -3.62
CA ASN A 16 -7.76 1.61 -2.76
C ASN A 16 -9.02 1.42 -3.64
N THR A 17 -9.72 0.29 -3.51
CA THR A 17 -10.90 -0.09 -4.30
C THR A 17 -12.16 0.71 -3.95
N GLU A 18 -12.20 1.36 -2.78
CA GLU A 18 -13.34 2.21 -2.37
C GLU A 18 -13.22 3.64 -2.90
N THR A 19 -12.00 4.18 -2.93
CA THR A 19 -11.73 5.57 -3.35
C THR A 19 -11.13 5.68 -4.75
N GLY A 20 -10.76 4.54 -5.36
CA GLY A 20 -10.03 4.49 -6.63
C GLY A 20 -8.59 5.03 -6.57
N LYS A 21 -8.11 5.47 -5.39
CA LYS A 21 -6.81 6.13 -5.26
C LYS A 21 -5.66 5.13 -5.32
N VAL A 22 -4.68 5.42 -6.17
CA VAL A 22 -3.39 4.70 -6.20
C VAL A 22 -2.59 5.06 -4.95
N LYS A 23 -2.12 4.05 -4.23
CA LYS A 23 -1.27 4.17 -3.03
C LYS A 23 0.20 3.84 -3.30
N GLY A 24 0.49 3.11 -4.37
CA GLY A 24 1.85 2.80 -4.76
C GLY A 24 1.92 2.13 -6.12
N THR A 25 2.99 2.40 -6.84
CA THR A 25 3.26 1.82 -8.17
C THR A 25 4.66 1.21 -8.14
N PHE A 26 4.76 -0.06 -8.54
CA PHE A 26 5.99 -0.84 -8.53
C PHE A 26 6.23 -1.44 -9.91
N PRO A 27 7.48 -1.70 -10.29
CA PRO A 27 7.77 -2.46 -11.50
C PRO A 27 7.26 -3.91 -11.36
N ASN A 28 6.78 -4.52 -12.45
CA ASN A 28 6.38 -5.94 -12.47
C ASN A 28 7.62 -6.85 -12.59
N THR A 29 8.50 -6.77 -11.59
CA THR A 29 9.66 -7.66 -11.39
C THR A 29 9.48 -8.46 -10.10
N ALA A 30 10.28 -9.50 -9.88
CA ALA A 30 10.22 -10.29 -8.63
C ALA A 30 10.35 -9.40 -7.38
N SER A 31 11.33 -8.50 -7.38
CA SER A 31 11.55 -7.53 -6.30
C SER A 31 10.42 -6.50 -6.18
N GLY A 32 9.86 -6.06 -7.30
CA GLY A 32 8.72 -5.14 -7.31
C GLY A 32 7.43 -5.77 -6.78
N LYS A 33 7.19 -7.05 -7.09
CA LYS A 33 6.06 -7.84 -6.56
C LYS A 33 6.16 -8.02 -5.05
N ALA A 34 7.35 -8.34 -4.54
CA ALA A 34 7.58 -8.44 -3.09
C ALA A 34 7.29 -7.11 -2.38
N ARG A 35 7.77 -5.98 -2.93
CA ARG A 35 7.50 -4.64 -2.38
C ARG A 35 6.02 -4.26 -2.45
N ALA A 36 5.36 -4.53 -3.59
CA ALA A 36 3.93 -4.29 -3.75
C ALA A 36 3.12 -5.09 -2.72
N GLN A 37 3.46 -6.36 -2.52
CA GLN A 37 2.80 -7.22 -1.53
C GLN A 37 3.05 -6.75 -0.10
N ALA A 38 4.27 -6.36 0.23
CA ALA A 38 4.61 -5.80 1.55
C ALA A 38 3.80 -4.53 1.84
N GLN A 39 3.71 -3.61 0.87
CA GLN A 39 2.90 -2.40 1.04
C GLN A 39 1.40 -2.72 1.16
N LEU A 40 0.89 -3.69 0.39
CA LEU A 40 -0.51 -4.14 0.49
C LEU A 40 -0.81 -4.71 1.89
N ASN A 41 0.10 -5.53 2.43
CA ASN A 41 -0.02 -6.09 3.78
C ASN A 41 0.03 -5.00 4.85
N LEU A 42 0.90 -3.99 4.70
CA LEU A 42 0.94 -2.83 5.60
C LEU A 42 -0.34 -2.01 5.54
N LEU A 43 -0.89 -1.76 4.35
CA LEU A 43 -2.15 -1.03 4.19
C LEU A 43 -3.33 -1.78 4.81
N ARG A 44 -3.38 -3.11 4.64
CA ARG A 44 -4.37 -3.97 5.31
C ARG A 44 -4.16 -4.01 6.82
N GLY A 45 -2.90 -4.04 7.26
CA GLY A 45 -2.50 -4.00 8.65
C GLY A 45 -2.91 -2.68 9.31
N LEU A 46 -2.67 -1.53 8.68
CA LEU A 46 -2.99 -0.20 9.19
C LEU A 46 -4.49 0.07 9.36
N GLU A 47 -5.35 -0.63 8.63
CA GLU A 47 -6.81 -0.53 8.82
C GLU A 47 -7.36 -1.54 9.82
N THR A 48 -6.76 -2.72 9.91
CA THR A 48 -7.19 -3.77 10.86
C THR A 48 -6.62 -3.55 12.26
N SER A 49 -5.35 -3.17 12.34
CA SER A 49 -4.78 -2.59 13.55
C SER A 49 -5.20 -1.12 13.59
N LYS A 50 -5.86 -0.69 14.66
CA LYS A 50 -6.08 0.73 15.00
C LYS A 50 -4.75 1.44 15.28
N TRP A 51 -3.77 1.27 14.40
CA TRP A 51 -2.45 1.85 14.50
C TRP A 51 -2.62 3.36 14.33
N LYS A 52 -2.80 4.02 15.46
CA LYS A 52 -2.62 5.45 15.58
C LYS A 52 -1.11 5.67 15.56
N PRO A 53 -0.57 6.48 14.64
CA PRO A 53 0.82 6.90 14.76
C PRO A 53 0.99 7.56 16.12
N THR A 54 1.66 6.88 17.05
CA THR A 54 2.15 7.47 18.30
C THR A 54 3.39 8.30 18.00
N GLY A 55 3.25 9.26 17.09
CA GLY A 55 4.25 10.28 16.83
C GLY A 55 3.83 11.52 17.59
N LYS A 56 4.50 11.82 18.72
CA LYS A 56 4.56 13.21 19.17
C LYS A 56 5.00 14.04 17.95
N LYS A 57 4.30 15.14 17.66
CA LYS A 57 4.71 16.08 16.60
C LYS A 57 6.19 16.37 16.80
N ALA A 58 7.01 16.21 15.76
CA ALA A 58 8.39 16.67 15.80
C ALA A 58 8.37 18.14 16.23
N GLN A 59 8.79 18.42 17.47
CA GLN A 59 8.90 19.79 17.96
C GLN A 59 10.01 20.45 17.15
N LYS A 60 9.67 21.57 16.50
CA LYS A 60 10.62 22.48 15.88
C LYS A 60 11.39 23.23 16.96
#